data_AF-A0A1D9BIA8-F1
#
_entry.id   AF-A0A1D9BIA8-F1
#
_cell.length_a   1.000
_cell.length_b   1.000
_cell.length_c   1.000
_cell.angle_alpha   90.00
_cell.angle_beta   90.00
_cell.angle_gamma   90.00
#
_symmetry.space_group_name_H-M   'P 1'
#
loop_
_entity.id
_entity.type
_entity.pdbx_description
1 polymer ?
#
loop_
_entity_poly.entity_id
_entity_poly.type
_entity_poly.pdbx_seq_one_letter_code
_entity_poly.pdbx_strand_id
1 'polypeptide(L)'
;MDAAISEGTKWVGETFYADQPDSIKKRRMAAGLTQAQLAKRMDTSQSYVAKLENSDIEPGFDVIRRLSAALSLQPEQAFSLLYANNEMKRHG
;
A
#
# COMPACT_ATOMS: atom_id res chain seq x y z
N MET A 1 7.87 -21.78 -0.89
CA MET A 1 6.53 -21.37 -1.37
C MET A 1 6.41 -19.86 -1.58
N ASP A 2 7.18 -19.00 -0.89
CA ASP A 2 7.05 -17.53 -1.01
C ASP A 2 7.57 -16.90 -2.31
N ALA A 3 8.63 -17.43 -2.93
CA ALA A 3 9.27 -16.79 -4.10
C ALA A 3 8.38 -16.83 -5.36
N ALA A 4 7.70 -17.96 -5.63
CA ALA A 4 6.84 -18.12 -6.81
C ALA A 4 5.61 -17.19 -6.78
N ILE A 5 5.08 -16.88 -5.60
CA ILE A 5 3.97 -15.93 -5.44
C ILE A 5 4.46 -14.49 -5.64
N SER A 6 5.69 -14.17 -5.23
CA SER A 6 6.26 -12.81 -5.35
C SER A 6 6.49 -12.40 -6.81
N GLU A 7 7.03 -13.30 -7.65
CA GLU A 7 7.19 -13.04 -9.09
C GLU A 7 5.84 -12.83 -9.80
N GLY A 8 4.84 -13.68 -9.52
CA GLY A 8 3.49 -13.50 -10.06
C GLY A 8 2.82 -12.20 -9.60
N THR A 9 3.00 -11.82 -8.33
CA THR A 9 2.44 -10.57 -7.78
C THR A 9 3.07 -9.34 -8.42
N LYS A 10 4.39 -9.38 -8.65
CA LYS A 10 5.12 -8.30 -9.32
C LYS A 10 4.68 -8.14 -10.77
N TRP A 11 4.55 -9.23 -11.52
CA TRP A 11 4.07 -9.21 -12.91
C TRP A 11 2.63 -8.66 -13.02
N VAL A 12 1.74 -9.05 -12.10
CA VAL A 12 0.38 -8.50 -12.02
C VAL A 12 0.42 -6.99 -11.70
N GLY A 13 1.32 -6.58 -10.80
CA GLY A 13 1.60 -5.18 -10.49
C GLY A 13 1.95 -4.36 -11.74
N GLU A 14 2.98 -4.82 -12.45
CA GLU A 14 3.51 -4.18 -13.65
C GLU A 14 2.49 -4.16 -14.81
N THR A 15 1.66 -5.21 -14.94
CA THR A 15 0.74 -5.34 -16.08
C THR A 15 -0.61 -4.63 -15.86
N PHE A 16 -1.22 -4.76 -14.68
CA PHE A 16 -2.59 -4.28 -14.44
C PHE A 16 -2.68 -2.91 -13.78
N TYR A 17 -1.59 -2.45 -13.14
CA TYR A 17 -1.58 -1.20 -12.37
C TYR A 17 -0.67 -0.13 -12.97
N ALA A 18 -0.02 -0.37 -14.11
CA ALA A 18 0.85 0.60 -14.80
C ALA A 18 0.15 1.95 -14.99
N ASP A 19 -1.07 1.93 -15.52
CA ASP A 19 -1.85 3.12 -15.89
C ASP A 19 -2.72 3.67 -14.75
N GLN A 20 -2.72 3.03 -13.58
CA GLN A 20 -3.49 3.51 -12.43
C GLN A 20 -2.73 4.62 -11.69
N PRO A 21 -3.44 5.57 -11.06
CA PRO A 21 -2.86 6.53 -10.13
C PRO A 21 -2.02 5.83 -9.06
N ASP A 22 -1.01 6.54 -8.58
CA ASP A 22 -0.16 6.01 -7.53
C ASP A 22 -0.99 5.72 -6.27
N SER A 23 -0.74 4.56 -5.67
CA SER A 23 -1.53 4.06 -4.53
C SER A 23 -0.73 3.07 -3.71
N ILE A 24 -1.15 2.87 -2.45
CA ILE A 24 -0.55 1.86 -1.56
C ILE A 24 -0.58 0.48 -2.23
N LYS A 25 -1.69 0.15 -2.88
CA LYS A 25 -1.87 -1.12 -3.61
C LYS A 25 -0.87 -1.26 -4.75
N LYS A 26 -0.72 -0.24 -5.60
CA LYS A 26 0.25 -0.24 -6.71
C LYS A 26 1.67 -0.44 -6.21
N ARG A 27 2.07 0.33 -5.18
CA ARG A 27 3.40 0.26 -4.55
C ARG A 27 3.66 -1.11 -3.92
N ARG A 28 2.67 -1.68 -3.24
CA ARG A 28 2.75 -3.03 -2.66
C ARG A 28 2.93 -4.11 -3.74
N MET A 29 2.13 -4.05 -4.81
CA MET A 29 2.22 -5.03 -5.90
C MET A 29 3.55 -4.94 -6.64
N ALA A 30 4.04 -3.73 -6.90
CA ALA A 30 5.38 -3.53 -7.49
C ALA A 30 6.51 -4.09 -6.61
N ALA A 31 6.33 -4.08 -5.29
CA ALA A 31 7.22 -4.72 -4.34
C ALA A 31 7.04 -6.25 -4.23
N GLY A 32 6.11 -6.85 -5.01
CA GLY A 32 5.85 -8.28 -5.02
C GLY A 32 5.24 -8.82 -3.72
N LEU A 33 4.48 -7.99 -2.99
CA LEU A 33 3.93 -8.31 -1.67
C LEU A 33 2.43 -8.56 -1.72
N THR A 34 1.95 -9.55 -0.96
CA THR A 34 0.53 -9.67 -0.60
C THR A 34 0.15 -8.68 0.51
N GLN A 35 -1.15 -8.44 0.72
CA GLN A 35 -1.61 -7.59 1.83
C GLN A 35 -1.16 -8.14 3.20
N ALA A 36 -1.17 -9.45 3.39
CA ALA A 36 -0.71 -10.09 4.63
C ALA A 36 0.81 -9.91 4.83
N GLN A 37 1.60 -9.96 3.76
CA GLN A 37 3.03 -9.71 3.82
C GLN A 37 3.35 -8.24 4.14
N LEU A 38 2.63 -7.29 3.54
CA LEU A 38 2.75 -5.88 3.91
C LEU A 38 2.35 -5.66 5.37
N ALA A 39 1.25 -6.26 5.81
CA ALA A 39 0.79 -6.15 7.18
C ALA A 39 1.82 -6.66 8.19
N LYS A 40 2.46 -7.80 7.90
CA LYS A 40 3.57 -8.33 8.70
C LYS A 40 4.75 -7.36 8.78
N ARG A 41 5.12 -6.70 7.68
CA ARG A 41 6.19 -5.68 7.68
C ARG A 41 5.82 -4.42 8.47
N MET A 42 4.55 -4.05 8.44
CA MET A 42 4.00 -2.91 9.16
C MET A 42 3.61 -3.24 10.61
N ASP A 43 3.86 -4.45 11.10
CA ASP A 43 3.41 -4.91 12.42
C ASP A 43 1.91 -4.60 12.68
N THR A 44 1.07 -5.07 11.76
CA THR A 44 -0.39 -4.84 11.81
C THR A 44 -1.15 -6.00 11.18
N SER A 45 -2.48 -5.87 11.04
CA SER A 45 -3.33 -6.90 10.45
C SER A 45 -3.53 -6.70 8.95
N GLN A 46 -3.76 -7.81 8.23
CA GLN A 46 -4.14 -7.77 6.81
C GLN A 46 -5.40 -6.93 6.58
N SER A 47 -6.39 -7.03 7.47
CA SER A 47 -7.64 -6.25 7.38
C SER A 47 -7.40 -4.75 7.55
N TYR A 48 -6.40 -4.35 8.36
CA TYR A 48 -6.00 -2.95 8.47
C TYR A 48 -5.36 -2.44 7.18
N VAL A 49 -4.46 -3.22 6.58
CA VAL A 49 -3.87 -2.88 5.26
C VAL A 49 -4.96 -2.76 4.18
N ALA A 50 -5.95 -3.65 4.15
CA ALA A 50 -7.05 -3.56 3.21
C ALA A 50 -7.85 -2.24 3.36
N LYS A 51 -8.12 -1.81 4.60
CA LYS A 51 -8.77 -0.52 4.88
C LYS A 51 -7.92 0.68 4.47
N LEU A 52 -6.60 0.61 4.66
CA LEU A 52 -5.68 1.65 4.17
C LEU A 52 -5.70 1.74 2.64
N GLU A 53 -5.68 0.62 1.94
CA GLU A 53 -5.73 0.59 0.46
C GLU A 53 -7.05 1.12 -0.11
N ASN A 54 -8.15 0.95 0.63
CA ASN A 54 -9.47 1.43 0.25
C ASN A 54 -9.78 2.86 0.73
N SER A 55 -8.90 3.48 1.53
CA SER A 55 -9.15 4.78 2.16
C SER A 55 -10.42 4.78 3.00
N ASP A 56 -10.59 3.74 3.84
CA ASP A 56 -11.76 3.55 4.71
C ASP A 56 -11.49 3.99 6.16
N ILE A 57 -10.27 4.44 6.46
CA ILE A 57 -9.85 4.88 7.80
C ILE A 57 -8.93 6.10 7.69
N GLU A 58 -8.94 6.92 8.74
CA GLU A 58 -7.99 8.01 8.91
C GLU A 58 -6.68 7.45 9.51
N PRO A 59 -5.56 7.49 8.77
CA PRO A 59 -4.29 7.00 9.27
C PRO A 59 -3.64 8.02 10.21
N GLY A 60 -3.07 7.56 11.32
CA GLY A 60 -2.26 8.38 12.21
C GLY A 60 -0.80 8.48 11.74
N PHE A 61 -0.02 9.34 12.40
CA PHE A 61 1.39 9.58 12.05
C PHE A 61 2.25 8.30 12.06
N ASP A 62 2.01 7.39 13.00
CA ASP A 62 2.74 6.13 13.08
C ASP A 62 2.50 5.22 11.85
N VAL A 63 1.36 5.34 11.17
CA VAL A 63 1.08 4.61 9.93
C VAL A 63 2.01 5.07 8.81
N ILE A 64 2.28 6.38 8.71
CA ILE A 64 3.20 6.94 7.72
C ILE A 64 4.59 6.30 7.90
N ARG A 65 5.09 6.30 9.14
CA ARG A 65 6.40 5.74 9.49
C ARG A 65 6.50 4.24 9.19
N ARG A 66 5.48 3.46 9.53
CA ARG A 66 5.47 2.02 9.29
C ARG A 66 5.34 1.68 7.81
N LEU A 67 4.50 2.43 7.09
CA LEU A 67 4.30 2.23 5.65
C LEU A 67 5.56 2.61 4.86
N SER A 68 6.20 3.75 5.20
CA SER A 68 7.43 4.19 4.56
C SER A 68 8.55 3.17 4.73
N ALA A 69 8.74 2.65 5.95
CA ALA A 69 9.70 1.59 6.21
C ALA A 69 9.38 0.28 5.46
N ALA A 70 8.11 -0.15 5.47
CA ALA A 70 7.69 -1.43 4.88
C ALA A 70 7.80 -1.50 3.34
N LEU A 71 7.63 -0.34 2.67
CA LEU A 71 7.68 -0.19 1.22
C LEU A 71 8.94 0.54 0.72
N SER A 72 9.89 0.86 1.60
CA SER A 72 11.12 1.60 1.27
C SER A 72 10.84 2.95 0.58
N LEU A 73 9.85 3.69 1.10
CA LEU A 73 9.46 5.00 0.61
C LEU A 73 10.00 6.11 1.52
N GLN A 74 10.09 7.32 0.99
CA GLN A 74 10.25 8.50 1.83
C GLN A 74 8.94 8.79 2.61
N PRO A 75 8.99 9.35 3.83
CA PRO A 75 7.80 9.68 4.61
C PRO A 75 6.78 10.53 3.85
N GLU A 76 7.23 11.47 3.01
CA GLU A 76 6.39 12.36 2.21
C GLU A 76 5.63 11.59 1.13
N GLN A 77 6.24 10.55 0.56
CA GLN A 77 5.58 9.67 -0.40
C GLN A 77 4.51 8.82 0.30
N ALA A 78 4.83 8.25 1.47
CA ALA A 78 3.86 7.50 2.25
C ALA A 78 2.68 8.39 2.69
N PHE A 79 2.95 9.62 3.11
CA PHE A 79 1.94 10.63 3.41
C PHE A 79 1.05 10.89 2.18
N SER A 80 1.63 11.23 1.02
CA SER A 80 0.87 11.48 -0.20
C SER A 80 -0.04 10.31 -0.57
N LEU A 81 0.45 9.06 -0.49
CA LEU A 81 -0.34 7.87 -0.76
C LEU A 81 -1.52 7.65 0.19
N LEU A 82 -1.36 8.04 1.47
CA LEU A 82 -2.39 7.89 2.50
C LEU A 82 -3.48 8.96 2.37
N TYR A 83 -3.12 10.17 1.93
CA TYR A 83 -4.04 11.33 1.94
C TYR A 83 -4.56 11.74 0.56
N ALA A 84 -3.91 11.36 -0.55
CA ALA A 84 -4.36 11.73 -1.90
C ALA A 84 -5.78 11.24 -2.25
N ASN A 85 -6.20 10.10 -1.69
CA ASN A 85 -7.55 9.54 -1.90
C ASN A 85 -8.58 10.03 -0.86
N ASN A 86 -8.13 10.51 0.30
CA ASN A 86 -9.03 10.99 1.36
C ASN A 86 -9.64 12.36 1.01
N GLU A 87 -8.93 13.22 0.27
CA GLU A 87 -9.47 14.53 -0.13
C GLU A 87 -10.58 14.43 -1.19
N MET A 88 -10.50 13.47 -2.12
CA MET A 88 -11.54 13.26 -3.14
C MET A 88 -12.87 12.76 -2.55
N LYS A 89 -12.85 11.92 -1.50
CA LYS A 89 -14.08 11.39 -0.88
C LYS A 89 -14.79 12.37 0.06
N ARG A 90 -14.12 13.43 0.54
CA ARG A 90 -14.73 14.44 1.44
C ARG A 90 -15.64 15.44 0.73
N HIS A 91 -15.62 15.45 -0.60
CA HIS A 91 -16.46 16.31 -1.46
C HIS A 91 -17.47 15.52 -2.30
N GLY A 92 -17.75 14.25 -1.94
CA GLY A 92 -18.76 13.40 -2.55
C GLY A 92 -20.03 13.31 -1.73
#